data_AF-A0AAU2K2E2-F1
#
_entry.id   AF-A0AAU2K2E2-F1
#
_cell.length_a   1.000
_cell.length_b   1.000
_cell.length_c   1.000
_cell.angle_alpha   90.00
_cell.angle_beta   90.00
_cell.angle_gamma   90.00
#
_symmetry.space_group_name_H-M   'P 1'
#
loop_
_entity.id
_entity.type
_entity.pdbx_description
1 polymer ?
#
loop_
_entity_poly.entity_id
_entity_poly.type
_entity_poly.pdbx_seq_one_letter_code
_entity_poly.pdbx_strand_id
1 'polypeptide(L)'
;MPLQDPDNVLSGWVPARDPGPAPDLSQLDDTDPVVAEWLLADHPWAEPERTRRRQVELRETIERSHPDSPPWVRQAEIDAAEPDQAYVARMRRSLEAQRQLDDPMYAYPPALIGPMGSLWAPPVPSARA
;
A
#
# COMPACT_ATOMS: atom_id res chain seq x y z
N MET A 1 38.90 -11.03 -24.04
CA MET A 1 37.80 -10.13 -23.68
C MET A 1 36.50 -10.92 -23.85
N PRO A 2 35.94 -11.53 -22.79
CA PRO A 2 34.65 -12.20 -22.92
C PRO A 2 33.53 -11.16 -23.01
N LEU A 3 32.62 -11.38 -23.95
CA LEU A 3 31.38 -10.63 -24.15
C LEU A 3 30.55 -10.71 -22.86
N GLN A 4 30.20 -9.56 -22.28
CA GLN A 4 29.22 -9.48 -21.19
C GLN A 4 27.84 -9.83 -21.74
N ASP A 5 27.15 -10.69 -21.02
CA ASP A 5 25.79 -11.14 -21.31
C ASP A 5 24.80 -9.96 -21.16
N PRO A 6 24.05 -9.57 -22.21
CA PRO A 6 23.12 -8.45 -22.15
C PRO A 6 21.90 -8.71 -21.25
N ASP A 7 21.67 -9.96 -20.83
CA ASP A 7 20.62 -10.29 -19.85
C ASP A 7 21.00 -9.88 -18.41
N ASN A 8 22.26 -9.48 -18.17
CA ASN A 8 22.71 -8.98 -16.88
C ASN A 8 22.35 -7.50 -16.61
N VAL A 9 21.66 -6.85 -17.54
CA VAL A 9 21.29 -5.42 -17.45
C VAL A 9 19.87 -5.21 -16.89
N LEU A 10 19.07 -6.28 -16.77
CA LEU A 10 17.68 -6.20 -16.26
C LEU A 10 17.50 -6.67 -14.80
N SER A 11 18.54 -7.17 -14.14
CA SER A 11 18.51 -7.63 -12.74
C SER A 11 19.18 -6.64 -11.78
N GLY A 12 18.98 -5.33 -12.02
CA GLY A 12 19.70 -4.21 -11.43
C GLY A 12 19.42 -3.87 -9.96
N TRP A 13 19.07 -4.84 -9.11
CA TRP A 13 19.19 -4.67 -7.66
C TRP A 13 19.69 -5.95 -7.00
N VAL A 14 20.99 -6.23 -7.17
CA VAL A 14 21.73 -7.09 -6.25
C VAL A 14 22.34 -6.17 -5.19
N PRO A 15 21.91 -6.22 -3.92
CA PRO A 15 22.60 -5.47 -2.88
C PRO A 15 23.97 -6.10 -2.68
N ALA A 16 24.99 -5.54 -3.32
CA ALA A 16 26.40 -5.86 -3.07
C ALA A 16 26.85 -5.44 -1.64
N ARG A 17 25.95 -4.84 -0.85
CA ARG A 17 26.17 -4.40 0.53
C ARG A 17 24.93 -4.71 1.36
N ASP A 18 25.16 -5.20 2.57
CA ASP A 18 24.17 -5.22 3.64
C ASP A 18 23.45 -3.86 3.69
N PRO A 19 22.11 -3.80 3.48
CA PRO A 19 21.34 -2.55 3.47
C PRO A 19 21.31 -1.85 4.85
N GLY A 20 21.93 -2.42 5.88
CA GLY A 20 21.90 -1.92 7.24
C GLY A 20 20.60 -2.32 7.94
N PRO A 21 20.43 -1.95 9.22
CA PRO A 21 19.25 -2.36 9.99
C PRO A 21 17.95 -1.86 9.34
N ALA A 22 16.90 -2.69 9.43
CA ALA A 22 15.57 -2.28 8.98
C ALA A 22 15.12 -1.02 9.76
N PRO A 23 14.64 0.03 9.07
CA PRO A 23 14.06 1.17 9.76
C PRO A 23 12.80 0.73 10.51
N ASP A 24 12.65 1.18 11.75
CA ASP A 24 11.41 0.96 12.50
C ASP A 24 10.34 1.94 12.00
N LEU A 25 9.44 1.42 11.16
CA LEU A 25 8.30 2.17 10.66
C LEU A 25 7.02 1.83 11.44
N SER A 26 7.09 1.09 12.55
CA SER A 26 5.90 0.56 13.22
C SER A 26 4.91 1.62 13.72
N GLN A 27 5.40 2.83 13.98
CA GLN A 27 4.60 3.97 14.46
C GLN A 27 4.03 4.84 13.33
N LEU A 28 4.42 4.60 12.09
CA LEU A 28 4.01 5.43 10.95
C LEU A 28 2.74 4.87 10.29
N ASP A 29 1.79 5.76 10.05
CA ASP A 29 0.52 5.46 9.40
C ASP A 29 0.76 5.06 7.92
N ASP A 30 0.16 3.95 7.45
CA ASP A 30 0.24 3.55 6.04
C ASP A 30 -0.71 4.34 5.13
N THR A 31 -1.59 5.17 5.69
CA THR A 31 -2.38 6.14 4.93
C THR A 31 -1.55 7.38 4.56
N ASP A 32 -0.39 7.60 5.20
CA ASP A 32 0.56 8.62 4.77
C ASP A 32 1.13 8.23 3.39
N PRO A 33 0.97 9.08 2.35
CA PRO A 33 1.43 8.76 1.00
C PRO A 33 2.94 8.49 0.93
N VAL A 34 3.75 9.13 1.78
CA VAL A 34 5.21 8.91 1.80
C VAL A 34 5.54 7.52 2.32
N VAL A 35 4.82 7.06 3.35
CA VAL A 35 4.99 5.73 3.94
C VAL A 35 4.48 4.66 2.97
N ALA A 36 3.32 4.90 2.35
CA ALA A 36 2.75 4.01 1.33
C ALA A 36 3.68 3.86 0.12
N GLU A 37 4.27 4.96 -0.38
CA GLU A 37 5.24 4.92 -1.46
C GLU A 37 6.49 4.10 -1.09
N TRP A 38 6.99 4.26 0.13
CA TRP A 38 8.13 3.48 0.61
C TRP A 38 7.81 1.99 0.71
N LEU A 39 6.63 1.63 1.24
CA LEU A 39 6.17 0.23 1.34
C LEU A 39 5.99 -0.42 -0.03
N LEU A 40 5.67 0.36 -1.06
CA LEU A 40 5.48 -0.10 -2.43
C LEU A 40 6.76 -0.11 -3.26
N ALA A 41 7.85 0.49 -2.75
CA ALA A 41 9.13 0.53 -3.41
C ALA A 41 9.82 -0.84 -3.41
N ASP A 42 10.74 -1.03 -4.36
CA ASP A 42 11.57 -2.24 -4.45
C ASP A 42 12.76 -2.15 -3.47
N HIS A 43 12.45 -1.96 -2.18
CA HIS A 43 13.42 -1.88 -1.09
C HIS A 43 13.46 -3.21 -0.33
N PRO A 44 14.63 -3.73 0.08
CA PRO A 44 14.75 -5.03 0.76
C PRO A 44 13.96 -5.10 2.08
N TRP A 45 13.75 -3.97 2.75
CA TRP A 45 12.95 -3.89 3.97
C TRP A 45 11.45 -3.66 3.73
N ALA A 46 11.03 -3.34 2.50
CA ALA A 46 9.63 -3.03 2.21
C ALA A 46 8.75 -4.28 2.21
N GLU A 47 9.22 -5.41 1.67
CA GLU A 47 8.48 -6.69 1.69
C GLU A 47 8.27 -7.27 3.11
N PRO A 48 9.31 -7.39 3.96
CA PRO A 48 9.11 -7.87 5.33
C PRO A 48 8.25 -6.92 6.16
N GLU A 49 8.37 -5.59 5.98
CA GLU A 49 7.51 -4.63 6.70
C GLU A 49 6.05 -4.69 6.22
N ARG A 50 5.80 -4.83 4.90
CA ARG A 50 4.45 -5.09 4.36
C ARG A 50 3.83 -6.35 4.98
N THR A 51 4.60 -7.43 5.03
CA THR A 51 4.16 -8.70 5.62
C THR A 51 3.80 -8.54 7.09
N ARG A 52 4.66 -7.88 7.88
CA ARG A 52 4.40 -7.62 9.31
C ARG A 52 3.13 -6.81 9.53
N ARG A 53 2.95 -5.69 8.82
CA ARG A 53 1.76 -4.84 8.95
C ARG A 53 0.48 -5.57 8.58
N ARG A 54 0.54 -6.35 7.50
CA ARG A 54 -0.59 -7.14 7.05
C ARG A 54 -1.01 -8.23 8.05
N GLN A 55 -0.05 -8.89 8.70
CA GLN A 55 -0.35 -9.84 9.77
C GLN A 55 -1.07 -9.16 10.95
N VAL A 56 -0.70 -7.91 11.28
CA VAL A 56 -1.40 -7.12 12.29
C VAL A 56 -2.84 -6.80 11.85
N GLU A 57 -3.04 -6.29 10.63
CA GLU A 57 -4.38 -5.98 10.07
C GLU A 57 -5.30 -7.22 10.07
N LEU A 58 -4.77 -8.36 9.64
CA LEU A 58 -5.51 -9.63 9.61
C LEU A 58 -5.90 -10.08 11.01
N ARG A 59 -4.95 -10.02 11.95
CA ARG A 59 -5.21 -10.37 13.34
C ARG A 59 -6.31 -9.51 13.95
N GLU A 60 -6.26 -8.20 13.76
CA GLU A 60 -7.29 -7.28 14.25
C GLU A 60 -8.65 -7.54 13.61
N THR A 61 -8.67 -7.82 12.30
CA THR A 61 -9.90 -8.13 11.56
C THR A 61 -10.54 -9.42 12.05
N ILE A 62 -9.74 -10.46 12.27
CA ILE A 62 -10.20 -11.75 12.79
C ILE A 62 -10.68 -11.62 14.24
N GLU A 63 -9.95 -10.90 15.09
CA GLU A 63 -10.36 -10.61 16.47
C GLU A 63 -11.70 -9.87 16.53
N ARG A 64 -11.93 -8.93 15.61
CA ARG A 64 -13.21 -8.21 15.49
C ARG A 64 -14.34 -9.07 14.96
N SER A 65 -14.06 -9.92 13.97
CA SER A 65 -15.08 -10.72 13.27
C SER A 65 -15.46 -12.00 14.02
N HIS A 66 -14.52 -12.53 14.81
CA HIS A 66 -14.63 -13.81 15.49
C HIS A 66 -14.12 -13.71 16.95
N PRO A 67 -14.78 -12.91 17.81
CA PRO A 67 -14.33 -12.68 19.19
C PRO A 67 -14.27 -13.97 20.02
N ASP A 68 -15.14 -14.95 19.70
CA ASP A 68 -15.25 -16.21 20.41
C ASP A 68 -14.40 -17.34 19.80
N SER A 69 -13.66 -17.07 18.72
CA SER A 69 -12.85 -18.09 18.07
C SER A 69 -11.63 -18.47 18.93
N PRO A 70 -11.36 -19.77 19.11
CA PRO A 70 -10.14 -20.23 19.75
C PRO A 70 -8.88 -19.66 19.07
N PRO A 71 -7.80 -19.35 19.82
CA PRO A 71 -6.61 -18.72 19.26
C PRO A 71 -5.99 -19.45 18.05
N TRP A 72 -6.07 -20.77 18.01
CA TRP A 72 -5.53 -21.58 16.92
C TRP A 72 -6.33 -21.47 15.62
N VAL A 73 -7.65 -21.24 15.68
CA VAL A 73 -8.48 -20.98 14.50
C VAL A 73 -8.08 -19.65 13.88
N ARG A 74 -7.93 -18.62 14.74
CA ARG A 74 -7.52 -17.28 14.32
C ARG A 74 -6.14 -17.29 13.69
N GLN A 75 -5.19 -18.07 14.22
CA GLN A 75 -3.87 -18.21 13.62
C GLN A 75 -3.92 -18.88 12.24
N ALA A 76 -4.71 -19.95 12.09
CA ALA A 76 -4.86 -20.63 10.80
C ALA A 76 -5.47 -19.71 9.72
N GLU A 77 -6.39 -18.81 10.10
CA GLU A 77 -6.95 -17.81 9.20
C GLU A 77 -5.93 -16.73 8.79
N ILE A 78 -5.06 -16.30 9.71
CA ILE A 78 -3.94 -15.39 9.39
C ILE A 78 -2.98 -16.09 8.41
N ASP A 79 -2.63 -17.34 8.68
CA ASP A 79 -1.69 -18.11 7.86
C ASP A 79 -2.26 -18.43 6.47
N ALA A 80 -3.59 -18.59 6.35
CA ALA A 80 -4.29 -18.85 5.09
C ALA A 80 -4.64 -17.58 4.29
N ALA A 81 -4.31 -16.39 4.82
CA ALA A 81 -4.70 -15.15 4.19
C ALA A 81 -4.07 -14.96 2.80
N GLU A 82 -4.69 -14.06 2.02
CA GLU A 82 -4.43 -13.69 0.62
C GLU A 82 -2.91 -13.61 0.26
N PRO A 83 -2.47 -13.80 -0.99
CA PRO A 83 -1.05 -13.63 -1.36
C PRO A 83 -0.60 -12.16 -1.25
N ASP A 84 0.66 -11.90 -0.88
CA ASP A 84 1.22 -10.53 -0.73
C ASP A 84 0.95 -9.64 -1.96
N GLN A 85 1.04 -10.21 -3.16
CA GLN A 85 0.77 -9.49 -4.42
C GLN A 85 -0.62 -8.84 -4.47
N ALA A 86 -1.64 -9.50 -3.93
CA ALA A 86 -3.01 -8.98 -3.94
C ALA A 86 -3.20 -7.87 -2.89
N TYR A 87 -2.51 -7.98 -1.75
CA TYR A 87 -2.39 -6.88 -0.78
C TYR A 87 -1.70 -5.66 -1.39
N VAL A 88 -0.59 -5.85 -2.10
CA VAL A 88 0.14 -4.77 -2.80
C VAL A 88 -0.75 -4.10 -3.86
N ALA A 89 -1.51 -4.89 -4.63
CA ALA A 89 -2.45 -4.36 -5.61
C ALA A 89 -3.59 -3.56 -4.97
N ARG A 90 -4.03 -3.93 -3.75
CA ARG A 90 -4.99 -3.13 -2.96
C ARG A 90 -4.36 -1.82 -2.50
N MET A 91 -3.17 -1.88 -1.92
CA MET A 91 -2.44 -0.70 -1.43
C MET A 91 -2.16 0.33 -2.53
N ARG A 92 -1.73 -0.12 -3.72
CA ARG A 92 -1.55 0.77 -4.89
C ARG A 92 -2.83 1.50 -5.28
N ARG A 93 -3.96 0.78 -5.35
CA ARG A 93 -5.26 1.38 -5.65
C ARG A 93 -5.66 2.43 -4.61
N SER A 94 -5.42 2.16 -3.33
CA SER A 94 -5.69 3.13 -2.26
C SER A 94 -4.82 4.39 -2.39
N LEU A 95 -3.51 4.24 -2.65
CA LEU A 95 -2.60 5.37 -2.84
C LEU A 95 -2.97 6.20 -4.07
N GLU A 96 -3.35 5.56 -5.18
CA GLU A 96 -3.84 6.24 -6.38
C GLU A 96 -5.14 7.00 -6.11
N ALA A 97 -6.08 6.41 -5.37
CA ALA A 97 -7.31 7.08 -4.97
C ALA A 97 -7.01 8.29 -4.06
N GLN A 98 -6.07 8.19 -3.13
CA GLN A 98 -5.65 9.30 -2.28
C GLN A 98 -5.06 10.45 -3.11
N ARG A 99 -4.14 10.14 -4.03
CA ARG A 99 -3.55 11.13 -4.94
C ARG A 99 -4.61 11.82 -5.81
N GLN A 100 -5.65 11.10 -6.23
CA GLN A 100 -6.78 11.69 -6.93
C GLN A 100 -7.55 12.67 -6.04
N LEU A 101 -7.82 12.33 -4.78
CA LEU A 101 -8.51 13.24 -3.85
C LEU A 101 -7.69 14.50 -3.55
N ASP A 102 -6.37 14.37 -3.49
CA ASP A 102 -5.45 15.48 -3.22
C ASP A 102 -5.16 16.34 -4.46
N ASP A 103 -5.57 15.91 -5.66
CA ASP A 103 -5.45 16.71 -6.87
C ASP A 103 -6.51 17.83 -6.86
N PRO A 104 -6.11 19.12 -6.81
CA PRO A 104 -7.04 20.25 -6.76
C PRO A 104 -7.92 20.37 -8.02
N MET A 105 -7.59 19.64 -9.10
CA MET A 105 -8.36 19.57 -10.33
C MET A 105 -9.18 18.28 -10.47
N TYR A 106 -9.17 17.38 -9.48
CA TYR A 106 -9.91 16.14 -9.56
C TYR A 106 -11.42 16.38 -9.48
N ALA A 107 -12.09 16.14 -10.60
CA ALA A 107 -13.54 16.06 -10.68
C ALA A 107 -13.96 14.60 -10.61
N TYR A 108 -14.83 14.24 -9.66
CA TYR A 108 -15.39 12.91 -9.57
C TYR A 108 -16.01 12.48 -10.92
N PRO A 109 -15.76 11.25 -11.39
CA PRO A 109 -16.41 10.74 -12.59
C PRO A 109 -17.93 10.82 -12.44
N PRO A 110 -18.67 11.30 -13.46
CA PRO A 110 -20.13 11.46 -13.38
C PRO A 110 -20.90 10.19 -12.99
N ALA A 111 -20.33 9.01 -13.25
CA ALA A 111 -20.91 7.72 -12.90
C ALA A 111 -20.89 7.40 -11.38
N LEU A 112 -20.01 8.04 -10.62
CA LEU A 112 -19.91 7.92 -9.15
C LEU A 112 -20.67 9.04 -8.43
N ILE A 113 -21.06 10.06 -9.19
CA ILE A 113 -21.91 11.15 -8.74
C ILE A 113 -23.35 10.63 -8.83
N GLY A 114 -23.87 10.09 -7.72
CA GLY A 114 -25.31 9.81 -7.60
C GLY A 114 -26.14 11.07 -7.92
N PRO A 115 -27.47 10.97 -8.11
CA PRO A 115 -28.31 12.07 -8.60
C PRO A 115 -28.23 13.38 -7.78
N MET A 116 -27.67 13.34 -6.56
CA MET A 116 -27.44 14.50 -5.68
C MET A 116 -26.05 15.15 -5.83
N GLY A 117 -25.05 14.46 -6.38
CA GLY A 117 -23.68 14.98 -6.44
C GLY A 117 -23.43 15.98 -7.57
N SER A 118 -24.33 16.08 -8.55
CA SER A 118 -24.27 17.08 -9.64
C SER A 118 -24.67 18.49 -9.17
N LEU A 119 -25.13 18.63 -7.92
CA LEU A 119 -25.47 19.92 -7.30
C LEU A 119 -24.26 20.62 -6.66
N TRP A 120 -23.13 19.92 -6.50
CA TRP A 120 -21.92 20.50 -5.95
C TRP A 120 -20.99 20.90 -7.10
N ALA A 121 -20.78 22.22 -7.27
CA ALA A 121 -19.74 22.71 -8.16
C ALA A 121 -18.38 22.16 -7.67
N PRO A 122 -17.46 21.78 -8.58
CA PRO A 122 -16.11 21.42 -8.17
C PRO A 122 -15.53 22.58 -7.33
N PRO A 123 -14.79 22.31 -6.24
CA PRO A 123 -14.15 23.36 -5.48
C PRO A 123 -13.18 24.11 -6.40
N VAL A 124 -13.57 25.30 -6.86
CA VAL A 124 -12.67 26.17 -7.61
C VAL A 124 -11.53 26.55 -6.67
N PRO A 125 -10.26 26.35 -7.06
CA PRO A 125 -9.15 26.86 -6.28
C PRO A 125 -9.29 28.39 -6.22
N SER A 126 -9.49 28.92 -5.01
CA SER A 126 -9.53 30.35 -4.76
C SER A 126 -8.26 30.99 -5.33
N ALA A 127 -8.40 31.69 -6.45
CA ALA A 127 -7.36 32.55 -6.97
C ALA A 127 -7.06 33.60 -5.89
N ARG A 128 -5.92 33.45 -5.19
CA ARG A 128 -5.37 34.50 -4.35
C ARG A 128 -4.96 35.64 -5.28
N ALA A 129 -5.71 36.74 -5.20
CA ALA A 129 -5.33 38.06 -5.69
C ALA A 129 -4.23 38.67 -4.80
#